data_AF-J0Q322-F1
#
_entry.id   AF-J0Q322-F1
#
_cell.length_a   1.000
_cell.length_b   1.000
_cell.length_c   1.000
_cell.angle_alpha   90.00
_cell.angle_beta   90.00
_cell.angle_gamma   90.00
#
_symmetry.space_group_name_H-M   'P 1'
#
loop_
_entity.id
_entity.type
_entity.pdbx_description
1 polymer ?
#
loop_
_entity_poly.entity_id
_entity_poly.type
_entity_poly.pdbx_seq_one_letter_code
_entity_poly.pdbx_strand_id
1 'polypeptide(L)'
;MFKMKEKNVIDFKTCSDIASNNCERTFLKKVFHSIKESAFIGSLNGSISGAITAILATYGYIALPGFGPIVTMGISIAFSIGIIVGAMIGSITGIFIGTFCVFIGNLYTSR
;
A
#
# COMPACT_ATOMS: atom_id res chain seq x y z
N MET A 1 -18.39 46.48 -42.08
CA MET A 1 -17.54 46.69 -40.89
C MET A 1 -17.88 45.60 -39.86
N PHE A 2 -17.26 44.42 -40.00
CA PHE A 2 -17.48 43.28 -39.11
C PHE A 2 -16.65 43.45 -37.85
N LYS A 3 -17.32 43.69 -36.70
CA LYS A 3 -16.69 43.76 -35.39
C LYS A 3 -16.81 42.38 -34.73
N MET A 4 -15.86 41.48 -35.03
CA MET A 4 -15.75 40.17 -34.38
C MET A 4 -15.34 40.40 -32.92
N LYS A 5 -16.26 40.13 -32.00
CA LYS A 5 -16.10 40.37 -30.57
C LYS A 5 -15.41 39.16 -29.93
N GLU A 6 -14.11 39.31 -29.74
CA GLU A 6 -13.22 38.56 -28.86
C GLU A 6 -13.86 38.32 -27.47
N LYS A 7 -14.47 37.16 -27.26
CA LYS A 7 -15.10 36.79 -25.97
C LYS A 7 -15.04 35.30 -25.62
N ASN A 8 -14.14 34.53 -26.24
CA ASN A 8 -14.14 33.06 -26.09
C ASN A 8 -12.73 32.47 -25.91
N VAL A 9 -11.92 33.03 -25.01
CA VAL A 9 -10.61 32.46 -24.65
C VAL A 9 -10.47 32.25 -23.14
N ILE A 10 -11.22 33.00 -22.33
CA ILE A 10 -11.12 32.95 -20.86
C ILE A 10 -11.97 31.81 -20.28
N ASP A 11 -13.15 31.56 -20.85
CA ASP A 11 -14.13 30.58 -20.33
C ASP A 11 -13.71 29.12 -20.61
N PHE A 12 -13.02 28.88 -21.73
CA PHE A 12 -12.50 27.55 -22.08
C PHE A 12 -11.35 27.13 -21.16
N LYS A 13 -10.55 28.09 -20.68
CA LYS A 13 -9.45 27.84 -19.75
C LYS A 13 -9.96 27.52 -18.35
N THR A 14 -11.03 28.19 -17.90
CA THR A 14 -11.66 27.92 -16.59
C THR A 14 -12.44 26.60 -16.58
N CYS A 15 -13.12 26.24 -17.68
CA CYS A 15 -13.87 24.97 -17.76
C CYS A 15 -12.94 23.74 -17.89
N SER A 16 -11.82 23.87 -18.60
CA SER A 16 -10.80 22.80 -18.66
C SER A 16 -10.08 22.61 -17.33
N ASP A 17 -9.78 23.68 -16.59
CA ASP A 17 -9.22 23.59 -15.23
C ASP A 17 -10.20 22.89 -14.28
N ILE A 18 -11.50 23.26 -14.29
CA ILE A 18 -12.55 22.68 -13.43
C ILE A 18 -12.95 21.24 -13.83
N ALA A 19 -12.76 20.82 -15.09
CA ALA A 19 -12.94 19.43 -15.48
C ALA A 19 -11.68 18.60 -15.17
N SER A 20 -10.49 19.18 -15.35
CA SER A 20 -9.19 18.56 -15.11
C SER A 20 -8.96 18.28 -13.63
N ASN A 21 -9.22 19.25 -12.75
CA ASN A 21 -9.07 19.08 -11.31
C ASN A 21 -10.07 18.04 -10.73
N ASN A 22 -11.27 17.93 -11.29
CA ASN A 22 -12.22 16.85 -10.94
C ASN A 22 -11.73 15.48 -11.45
N CYS A 23 -11.16 15.41 -12.66
CA CYS A 23 -10.57 14.19 -13.22
C CYS A 23 -9.36 13.72 -12.38
N GLU A 24 -8.43 14.62 -12.07
CA GLU A 24 -7.24 14.36 -11.26
C GLU A 24 -7.63 13.90 -9.84
N ARG A 25 -8.61 14.55 -9.22
CA ARG A 25 -9.14 14.14 -7.91
C ARG A 25 -9.78 12.75 -7.94
N THR A 26 -10.45 12.39 -9.02
CA THR A 26 -11.06 11.07 -9.20
C THR A 26 -10.01 9.99 -9.45
N PHE A 27 -8.96 10.32 -10.20
CA PHE A 27 -7.81 9.46 -10.42
C PHE A 27 -7.04 9.19 -9.13
N LEU A 28 -6.68 10.24 -8.37
CA LEU A 28 -6.02 10.12 -7.07
C LEU A 28 -6.85 9.33 -6.07
N LYS A 29 -8.18 9.48 -6.07
CA LYS A 29 -9.07 8.68 -5.22
C LYS A 29 -9.00 7.19 -5.56
N LYS A 30 -8.91 6.85 -6.85
CA LYS A 30 -8.77 5.47 -7.33
C LYS A 30 -7.41 4.89 -6.99
N VAL A 31 -6.33 5.66 -7.18
CA VAL A 31 -4.97 5.28 -6.78
C VAL A 31 -4.88 5.05 -5.28
N PHE A 32 -5.43 5.97 -4.48
CA PHE A 32 -5.45 5.84 -3.03
C PHE A 32 -6.25 4.61 -2.58
N HIS A 33 -7.38 4.32 -3.23
CA HIS A 33 -8.14 3.10 -2.96
C HIS A 33 -7.32 1.84 -3.25
N SER A 34 -6.69 1.75 -4.44
CA SER A 34 -5.86 0.60 -4.80
C SER A 34 -4.65 0.42 -3.88
N ILE A 35 -3.96 1.51 -3.51
CA ILE A 35 -2.83 1.46 -2.59
C ILE A 35 -3.28 1.04 -1.19
N LYS A 36 -4.44 1.53 -0.73
CA LYS A 36 -5.02 1.13 0.56
C LYS A 36 -5.35 -0.37 0.59
N GLU A 37 -5.94 -0.87 -0.49
CA GLU A 37 -6.30 -2.28 -0.63
C GLU A 37 -5.06 -3.18 -0.69
N SER A 38 -4.05 -2.80 -1.48
CA SER A 38 -2.79 -3.55 -1.57
C SER A 38 -2.01 -3.52 -0.26
N ALA A 39 -1.99 -2.39 0.45
CA ALA A 39 -1.41 -2.27 1.79
C ALA A 39 -2.12 -3.17 2.81
N PHE A 40 -3.45 -3.23 2.75
CA PHE A 40 -4.26 -4.08 3.63
C PHE A 40 -4.00 -5.57 3.38
N ILE A 41 -4.03 -5.99 2.11
CA ILE A 41 -3.72 -7.38 1.72
C ILE A 41 -2.28 -7.73 2.11
N GLY A 42 -1.35 -6.81 1.85
CA GLY A 42 0.06 -6.95 2.23
C GLY A 42 0.22 -7.13 3.74
N SER A 43 -0.46 -6.31 4.53
CA SER A 43 -0.46 -6.39 6.00
C SER A 43 -1.03 -7.72 6.52
N LEU A 44 -2.16 -8.18 5.96
CA LEU A 44 -2.74 -9.47 6.31
C LEU A 44 -1.77 -10.61 6.03
N ASN A 45 -1.22 -10.69 4.82
CA ASN A 45 -0.28 -11.73 4.43
C ASN A 45 1.03 -11.65 5.22
N GLY A 46 1.51 -10.43 5.45
CA GLY A 46 2.68 -10.17 6.27
C GLY A 46 2.48 -10.62 7.72
N SER A 47 1.31 -10.39 8.30
CA SER A 47 0.98 -10.83 9.66
C SER A 47 0.98 -12.36 9.81
N ILE A 48 0.43 -13.07 8.81
CA ILE A 48 0.42 -14.54 8.77
C ILE A 48 1.84 -15.07 8.62
N SER A 49 2.61 -14.52 7.67
CA SER A 49 4.01 -14.89 7.47
C SER A 49 4.89 -14.59 8.70
N GLY A 50 4.65 -13.45 9.35
CA GLY A 50 5.34 -13.06 10.58
C GLY A 50 5.00 -13.96 11.77
N ALA A 51 3.74 -14.37 11.90
CA ALA A 51 3.31 -15.36 12.87
C ALA A 51 4.01 -16.72 12.67
N ILE A 52 4.03 -17.22 11.43
CA ILE A 52 4.72 -18.48 11.08
C ILE A 52 6.21 -18.36 11.36
N THR A 53 6.83 -17.24 11.00
CA THR A 53 8.26 -16.98 11.24
C THR A 53 8.57 -16.95 12.74
N ALA A 54 7.73 -16.32 13.55
CA ALA A 54 7.90 -16.28 15.00
C ALA A 54 7.76 -17.66 15.65
N ILE A 55 6.79 -18.47 15.19
CA ILE A 55 6.65 -19.86 15.62
C ILE A 55 7.91 -20.66 15.25
N LEU A 56 8.37 -20.56 14.00
CA LEU A 56 9.53 -21.30 13.52
C LEU A 56 10.82 -20.89 14.24
N ALA A 57 11.02 -19.59 14.47
CA ALA A 57 12.15 -19.06 15.24
C ALA A 57 12.12 -19.57 16.69
N THR A 58 10.94 -19.60 17.31
CA THR A 58 10.77 -20.14 18.66
C THR A 58 11.11 -21.63 18.71
N TYR A 59 10.57 -22.44 17.80
CA TYR A 59 10.88 -23.87 17.73
C TYR A 59 12.36 -24.13 17.46
N GLY A 60 12.98 -23.34 16.58
CA GLY A 60 14.42 -23.39 16.34
C GLY A 60 15.22 -23.12 17.62
N TYR A 61 14.79 -22.14 18.43
CA TYR A 61 15.42 -21.82 19.70
C TYR A 61 15.20 -22.88 20.79
N ILE A 62 14.03 -23.53 20.82
CA ILE A 62 13.75 -24.65 21.75
C ILE A 62 14.63 -25.87 21.44
N ALA A 63 15.00 -26.06 20.17
CA ALA A 63 15.89 -27.14 19.77
C ALA A 63 17.34 -26.97 20.28
N LEU A 64 17.74 -25.78 20.74
CA LEU A 64 19.05 -25.58 21.35
C LEU A 64 19.08 -26.14 22.79
N PRO A 65 20.01 -27.06 23.09
CA PRO A 65 20.15 -27.60 24.45
C PRO A 65 20.46 -26.47 25.44
N GLY A 66 19.69 -26.41 26.53
CA GLY A 66 19.84 -25.40 27.59
C GLY A 66 18.99 -24.12 27.43
N PHE A 67 18.37 -23.86 26.27
CA PHE A 67 17.58 -22.64 26.03
C PHE A 67 16.05 -22.83 26.06
N GLY A 68 15.55 -24.08 26.02
CA GLY A 68 14.12 -24.41 25.98
C GLY A 68 13.25 -23.73 27.06
N PRO A 69 13.61 -23.78 28.36
CA PRO A 69 12.78 -23.19 29.43
C PRO A 69 12.63 -21.67 29.33
N ILE A 70 13.67 -20.96 28.86
CA ILE A 70 13.71 -19.49 28.76
C ILE A 70 12.75 -19.02 27.65
N VAL A 71 12.75 -19.74 26.53
CA VAL A 71 11.96 -19.38 25.34
C VAL A 71 10.47 -19.68 25.55
N THR A 72 10.15 -20.70 26.34
CA THR A 72 8.75 -21.11 26.60
C THR A 72 7.97 -20.02 27.35
N MET A 73 8.62 -19.27 28.24
CA MET A 73 8.01 -18.13 28.94
C MET A 73 7.68 -16.95 28.01
N GLY A 74 8.40 -16.79 26.89
CA GLY A 74 8.29 -15.64 25.98
C GLY A 74 7.47 -15.88 24.71
N ILE A 75 6.93 -17.09 24.50
CA ILE A 75 6.26 -17.50 23.25
C ILE A 75 5.15 -16.55 22.82
N SER A 76 4.29 -16.15 23.75
CA SER A 76 3.15 -15.29 23.46
C SER A 76 3.61 -13.91 22.98
N ILE A 77 4.64 -13.36 23.62
CA ILE A 77 5.21 -12.05 23.29
C ILE A 77 5.90 -12.10 21.93
N ALA A 78 6.72 -13.13 21.68
CA ALA A 78 7.39 -13.33 20.40
C ALA A 78 6.38 -13.48 19.25
N PHE A 79 5.30 -14.19 19.48
CA PHE A 79 4.22 -14.37 18.51
C PHE A 79 3.51 -13.04 18.18
N SER A 80 3.13 -12.27 19.20
CA SER A 80 2.52 -10.94 19.00
C SER A 80 3.45 -9.98 18.25
N ILE A 81 4.74 -9.96 18.61
CA ILE A 81 5.74 -9.14 17.92
C ILE A 81 5.88 -9.59 16.45
N GLY A 82 5.94 -10.90 16.19
CA GLY A 82 6.01 -11.45 14.84
C GLY A 82 4.83 -11.00 13.96
N ILE A 83 3.62 -11.04 14.51
CA ILE A 83 2.41 -10.55 13.82
C ILE A 83 2.52 -9.06 13.50
N ILE A 84 2.90 -8.22 14.49
CA ILE A 84 2.96 -6.77 14.34
C ILE A 84 4.04 -6.37 13.31
N VAL A 85 5.24 -6.92 13.45
CA VAL A 85 6.36 -6.64 12.54
C VAL A 85 6.05 -7.16 11.13
N GLY A 86 5.49 -8.37 11.04
CA GLY A 86 5.02 -8.93 9.77
C GLY A 86 3.97 -8.06 9.09
N ALA A 87 2.98 -7.57 9.84
CA ALA A 87 1.96 -6.66 9.35
C ALA A 87 2.56 -5.34 8.83
N MET A 88 3.52 -4.77 9.55
CA MET A 88 4.19 -3.54 9.11
C MET A 88 4.98 -3.73 7.82
N ILE A 89 5.83 -4.77 7.75
CA ILE A 89 6.63 -5.07 6.55
C ILE A 89 5.72 -5.40 5.37
N GLY A 90 4.68 -6.19 5.61
CA GLY A 90 3.67 -6.54 4.61
C GLY A 90 2.92 -5.32 4.07
N SER A 91 2.55 -4.39 4.95
CA SER A 91 1.90 -3.13 4.56
C SER A 91 2.81 -2.27 3.68
N ILE A 92 4.07 -2.06 4.09
CA ILE A 92 5.05 -1.28 3.32
C ILE A 92 5.25 -1.91 1.93
N THR A 93 5.42 -3.22 1.88
CA THR A 93 5.56 -3.97 0.61
C THR A 93 4.31 -3.85 -0.25
N GLY A 94 3.12 -3.95 0.35
CA GLY A 94 1.83 -3.80 -0.32
C GLY A 94 1.63 -2.39 -0.90
N ILE A 95 2.05 -1.35 -0.20
CA ILE A 95 2.06 0.03 -0.74
C ILE A 95 2.97 0.10 -1.96
N PHE A 96 4.20 -0.42 -1.84
CA PHE A 96 5.19 -0.38 -2.91
C PHE A 96 4.68 -1.08 -4.18
N ILE A 97 4.11 -2.29 -4.03
CA ILE A 97 3.52 -3.05 -5.13
C ILE A 97 2.31 -2.32 -5.73
N GLY A 98 1.45 -1.74 -4.89
CA GLY A 98 0.25 -1.03 -5.32
C GLY A 98 0.60 0.21 -6.16
N THR A 99 1.56 1.01 -5.69
CA THR A 99 2.07 2.17 -6.42
C THR A 99 2.72 1.74 -7.74
N PHE A 100 3.53 0.68 -7.74
CA PHE A 100 4.16 0.16 -8.94
C PHE A 100 3.13 -0.33 -9.98
N CYS A 101 2.10 -1.04 -9.54
CA CYS A 101 1.01 -1.51 -10.41
C CYS A 101 0.24 -0.35 -11.07
N VAL A 102 -0.08 0.68 -10.28
CA VAL A 102 -0.73 1.91 -10.81
C VAL A 102 0.17 2.60 -11.82
N PHE A 103 1.47 2.72 -11.53
CA PHE A 103 2.44 3.35 -12.42
C PHE A 103 2.55 2.60 -13.75
N ILE A 104 2.66 1.27 -13.72
CA ILE A 104 2.66 0.45 -14.93
C ILE A 104 1.34 0.58 -15.70
N GLY A 105 0.20 0.54 -15.02
CA GLY A 105 -1.11 0.69 -15.66
C GLY A 105 -1.23 1.98 -16.47
N ASN A 106 -0.72 3.09 -15.92
CA ASN A 106 -0.67 4.38 -16.62
C ASN A 106 0.21 4.35 -17.88
N LEU A 107 1.37 3.66 -17.82
CA LEU A 107 2.24 3.52 -19.00
C LEU A 107 1.58 2.73 -20.13
N TYR A 108 0.83 1.67 -19.81
CA TYR A 108 0.15 0.86 -20.82
C TYR A 108 -1.06 1.57 -21.44
N THR A 109 -1.80 2.38 -20.68
CA THR A 109 -2.92 3.17 -21.22
C THR A 109 -2.48 4.36 -22.09
N SER A 110 -1.24 4.83 -21.95
CA SER A 110 -0.71 5.97 -22.71
C SER A 110 -0.16 5.61 -24.10
N ARG A 111 -0.25 4.35 -24.53
CA ARG A 111 0.25 3.86 -25.83
C ARG A 111 -0.90 3.47 -26.75
#